data_AF-A0A0L0CFE2-F1
#
_entry.id   AF-A0A0L0CFE2-F1
#
_cell.length_a   1.000
_cell.length_b   1.000
_cell.length_c   1.000
_cell.angle_alpha   90.00
_cell.angle_beta   90.00
_cell.angle_gamma   90.00
#
_symmetry.space_group_name_H-M   'P 1'
#
loop_
_entity.id
_entity.type
_entity.pdbx_description
1 polymer ?
#
loop_
_entity_poly.entity_id
_entity_poly.type
_entity_poly.pdbx_seq_one_letter_code
_entity_poly.pdbx_strand_id
1 'polypeptide(L)'
;MSLPTPSYTFVTSAGQRQFFHRWHLQNNEVIDCNKCGTICKETDAYSQHWMKQKLKLTEAGDELNTWMRTPIMEQQPAIVSRNIQSFMFCDGKVVSDTQQFLLDVGITGIPDLLSVLYATDGCKELMVKLRFYVEIEDEMFMLQSSELEIRHHSDIRESVDVIFLMLLEKLRTFMTCMPRRRRGLQEGVYRIKRILVQTQRRQHVNNEQLQLPLQYKRKQAILQETDMTPQYKCDLEQLSLAFQRHINTSANSHFKPPFPCNLYCFQTCANSQELYAVPFHISNKPQSFLSTRSFVIVNDILGGFQQLQEIVHIKRFLHHSAEDAVLSCSQCQAKFMQPTKLALHKMLNCGHDFEILKIDPDFIEIYEECFEIMRCAKWLLFGIVK
;
A
#
# COMPACT_ATOMS: atom_id res chain seq x y z
N MET A 1 -13.47 22.36 -0.10
CA MET A 1 -13.61 21.75 -1.44
C MET A 1 -13.69 20.25 -1.23
N SER A 2 -14.78 19.57 -1.62
CA SER A 2 -14.81 18.11 -1.52
C SER A 2 -13.95 17.52 -2.64
N LEU A 3 -13.29 16.40 -2.35
CA LEU A 3 -12.53 15.66 -3.35
C LEU A 3 -13.51 15.01 -4.35
N PRO A 4 -13.06 14.71 -5.58
CA PRO A 4 -13.85 13.97 -6.55
C PRO A 4 -14.21 12.58 -6.01
N THR A 5 -15.45 12.13 -6.21
CA THR A 5 -15.89 10.79 -5.79
C THR A 5 -15.58 9.77 -6.89
N PRO A 6 -14.70 8.77 -6.64
CA PRO A 6 -14.42 7.73 -7.61
C PRO A 6 -15.63 6.80 -7.78
N SER A 7 -15.79 6.22 -8.97
CA SER A 7 -16.83 5.25 -9.30
C SER A 7 -16.29 4.18 -10.25
N TYR A 8 -16.74 2.95 -10.09
CA TYR A 8 -16.34 1.80 -10.91
C TYR A 8 -17.57 1.18 -11.56
N THR A 9 -17.66 1.23 -12.88
CA THR A 9 -18.87 0.80 -13.60
C THR A 9 -18.55 -0.13 -14.76
N PHE A 10 -19.43 -1.11 -14.95
CA PHE A 10 -19.45 -1.92 -16.17
C PHE A 10 -20.61 -1.47 -17.05
N VAL A 11 -20.32 -1.24 -18.32
CA VAL A 11 -21.33 -0.95 -19.35
C VAL A 11 -21.25 -2.05 -20.39
N THR A 12 -22.39 -2.66 -20.68
CA THR A 12 -22.50 -3.66 -21.74
C THR A 12 -23.26 -3.06 -22.91
N SER A 13 -22.63 -3.01 -24.08
CA SER A 13 -23.23 -2.50 -25.31
C SER A 13 -22.62 -3.21 -26.53
N ALA A 14 -23.45 -3.45 -27.54
CA ALA A 14 -23.02 -4.05 -28.81
C ALA A 14 -22.19 -5.36 -28.67
N GLY A 15 -22.56 -6.23 -27.73
CA GLY A 15 -21.84 -7.51 -27.49
C GLY A 15 -20.49 -7.38 -26.79
N GLN A 16 -20.17 -6.18 -26.27
CA GLN A 16 -18.96 -5.91 -25.51
C GLN A 16 -19.30 -5.46 -24.09
N ARG A 17 -18.45 -5.85 -23.13
CA ARG A 17 -18.47 -5.31 -21.78
C ARG A 17 -17.26 -4.40 -21.60
N GLN A 18 -17.52 -3.19 -21.13
CA GLN A 18 -16.53 -2.15 -20.89
C GLN A 18 -16.48 -1.81 -19.41
N PHE A 19 -15.29 -1.63 -18.86
CA PHE A 19 -15.06 -1.17 -17.49
C PHE A 19 -14.56 0.26 -17.51
N PHE A 20 -15.16 1.09 -16.64
CA PHE A 20 -14.78 2.48 -16.44
C PHE A 20 -14.49 2.75 -14.97
N HIS A 21 -13.35 3.39 -14.72
CA HIS A 21 -13.06 4.08 -13.47
C HIS A 21 -13.24 5.58 -13.73
N ARG A 22 -14.15 6.24 -13.00
CA ARG A 22 -14.49 7.65 -13.21
C ARG A 22 -14.47 8.44 -11.91
N TRP A 23 -14.14 9.72 -11.97
CA TRP A 23 -14.28 10.64 -10.85
C TRP A 23 -15.42 11.62 -11.09
N HIS A 24 -16.33 11.70 -10.13
CA HIS A 24 -17.45 12.63 -10.12
C HIS A 24 -17.05 13.88 -9.35
N LEU A 25 -17.06 15.02 -10.03
CA LEU A 25 -16.78 16.32 -9.45
C LEU A 25 -18.08 16.96 -8.89
N GLN A 26 -17.92 17.96 -8.03
CA GLN A 26 -19.07 18.67 -7.42
C GLN A 26 -19.98 19.37 -8.44
N ASN A 27 -19.44 19.72 -9.62
CA ASN A 27 -20.16 20.35 -10.73
C ASN A 27 -20.85 19.32 -11.65
N ASN A 28 -20.99 18.06 -11.23
CA ASN A 28 -21.46 16.93 -12.04
C ASN A 28 -20.61 16.61 -13.28
N GLU A 29 -19.40 17.19 -13.39
CA GLU A 29 -18.46 16.72 -14.41
C GLU A 29 -17.92 15.35 -14.02
N VAL A 30 -17.79 14.49 -15.03
CA VAL A 30 -17.31 13.12 -14.87
C VAL A 30 -16.02 12.99 -15.66
N ILE A 31 -14.93 12.66 -14.97
CA ILE A 31 -13.62 12.46 -15.56
C ILE A 31 -13.33 10.97 -15.60
N ASP A 32 -13.13 10.42 -16.79
CA ASP A 32 -12.73 9.02 -16.97
C ASP A 32 -11.22 8.85 -16.76
N CYS A 33 -10.84 7.79 -16.04
CA CYS A 33 -9.45 7.39 -15.92
C CYS A 33 -8.94 6.81 -17.24
N ASN A 34 -7.99 7.51 -17.84
CA ASN A 34 -7.32 7.08 -19.08
C ASN A 34 -6.45 5.83 -18.95
N LYS A 35 -6.15 5.34 -17.73
CA LYS A 35 -5.31 4.16 -17.51
C LYS A 35 -6.05 2.90 -17.04
N CYS A 36 -7.26 3.04 -16.52
CA CYS A 36 -7.99 1.90 -15.93
C CYS A 36 -9.01 1.26 -16.88
N GLY A 37 -9.42 1.96 -17.94
CA GLY A 37 -10.46 1.47 -18.85
C GLY A 37 -10.09 0.17 -19.58
N THR A 38 -11.01 -0.79 -19.62
CA THR A 38 -10.80 -2.08 -20.30
C THR A 38 -12.05 -2.56 -21.03
N ILE A 39 -11.87 -3.34 -22.10
CA ILE A 39 -12.96 -3.82 -22.96
C ILE A 39 -12.75 -5.31 -23.25
N CYS A 40 -13.81 -6.11 -23.10
CA CYS A 40 -13.85 -7.53 -23.43
C CYS A 40 -15.17 -7.90 -24.13
N LYS A 41 -15.27 -9.12 -24.68
CA LYS A 41 -16.56 -9.60 -25.18
C LYS A 41 -17.52 -9.76 -24.00
N GLU A 42 -18.80 -9.51 -24.21
CA GLU A 42 -19.82 -9.66 -23.17
C GLU A 42 -19.86 -11.09 -22.59
N THR A 43 -19.61 -12.10 -23.44
CA THR A 43 -19.57 -13.52 -23.08
C THR A 43 -18.31 -13.92 -22.31
N ASP A 44 -17.29 -13.07 -22.27
CA ASP A 44 -16.04 -13.37 -21.57
C ASP A 44 -16.25 -13.30 -20.05
N ALA A 45 -15.46 -14.07 -19.29
CA ALA A 45 -15.41 -13.94 -17.83
C ALA A 45 -14.91 -12.53 -17.42
N TYR A 46 -15.38 -12.02 -16.26
CA TYR A 46 -14.95 -10.71 -15.75
C TYR A 46 -13.44 -10.60 -15.58
N SER A 47 -12.78 -11.69 -15.21
CA SER A 47 -11.33 -11.78 -15.06
C SER A 47 -10.53 -11.36 -16.31
N GLN A 48 -11.12 -11.45 -17.51
CA GLN A 48 -10.47 -11.03 -18.76
C GLN A 48 -10.12 -9.54 -18.78
N HIS A 49 -10.87 -8.70 -18.06
CA HIS A 49 -10.56 -7.28 -17.92
C HIS A 49 -9.19 -7.06 -17.25
N TRP A 50 -8.85 -7.92 -16.28
CA TRP A 50 -7.66 -7.77 -15.44
C TRP A 50 -6.48 -8.59 -15.97
N MET A 51 -6.75 -9.70 -16.64
CA MET A 51 -5.72 -10.52 -17.29
C MET A 51 -5.13 -9.82 -18.52
N LYS A 52 -5.96 -9.15 -19.35
CA LYS A 52 -5.49 -8.42 -20.53
C LYS A 52 -4.68 -7.17 -20.16
N GLN A 53 -4.95 -6.56 -19.01
CA GLN A 53 -4.07 -5.52 -18.48
C GLN A 53 -2.67 -6.05 -18.21
N LYS A 54 -2.51 -7.29 -17.73
CA LYS A 54 -1.17 -7.90 -17.57
C LYS A 54 -0.48 -8.18 -18.91
N LEU A 55 -1.24 -8.54 -19.95
CA LEU A 55 -0.69 -8.89 -21.28
C LEU A 55 -0.35 -7.67 -22.18
N LYS A 56 -1.06 -6.53 -22.04
CA LYS A 56 -0.73 -5.32 -22.83
C LYS A 56 0.64 -4.72 -22.52
N LEU A 57 1.26 -5.08 -21.39
CA LEU A 57 2.64 -4.68 -21.11
C LEU A 57 3.66 -5.70 -21.57
N THR A 58 3.26 -6.95 -21.83
CA THR A 58 4.18 -7.98 -22.35
C THR A 58 4.47 -7.85 -23.84
N GLU A 59 3.70 -7.06 -24.59
CA GLU A 59 4.00 -6.74 -26.00
C GLU A 59 5.09 -5.65 -26.15
N ALA A 60 5.35 -4.89 -25.09
CA ALA A 60 6.60 -4.14 -24.94
C ALA A 60 7.57 -5.09 -24.23
N GLY A 61 8.49 -5.71 -24.98
CA GLY A 61 9.31 -6.84 -24.52
C GLY A 61 9.83 -6.74 -23.08
N ASP A 62 9.79 -7.91 -22.42
CA ASP A 62 10.27 -8.28 -21.08
C ASP A 62 9.24 -8.34 -19.94
N GLU A 63 8.87 -9.60 -19.68
CA GLU A 63 8.43 -10.21 -18.41
C GLU A 63 7.06 -9.83 -17.83
N LEU A 64 6.24 -10.87 -17.66
CA LEU A 64 4.88 -10.96 -17.08
C LEU A 64 4.70 -10.36 -15.65
N ASN A 65 5.72 -9.72 -15.07
CA ASN A 65 5.79 -9.30 -13.65
C ASN A 65 6.28 -7.85 -13.44
N THR A 66 6.35 -7.01 -14.49
CA THR A 66 7.01 -5.68 -14.48
C THR A 66 6.36 -4.63 -13.56
N TRP A 67 5.14 -4.83 -13.06
CA TRP A 67 4.45 -3.80 -12.27
C TRP A 67 5.01 -3.62 -10.86
N MET A 68 5.79 -4.59 -10.37
CA MET A 68 6.33 -4.54 -9.02
C MET A 68 7.84 -4.74 -8.96
N ARG A 69 8.51 -5.22 -10.02
CA ARG A 69 9.98 -5.28 -10.07
C ARG A 69 10.59 -3.88 -10.10
N THR A 70 10.76 -3.32 -8.92
CA THR A 70 11.59 -2.13 -8.72
C THR A 70 13.05 -2.56 -8.79
N PRO A 71 13.99 -1.67 -9.15
CA PRO A 71 15.41 -2.02 -9.11
C PRO A 71 15.87 -2.49 -7.72
N ILE A 72 15.13 -2.17 -6.64
CA ILE A 72 15.44 -2.61 -5.27
C ILE A 72 15.10 -4.10 -5.11
N MET A 73 14.11 -4.62 -5.84
CA MET A 73 13.72 -6.04 -5.79
C MET A 73 14.84 -6.96 -6.26
N GLU A 74 15.68 -6.51 -7.21
CA GLU A 74 16.85 -7.27 -7.63
C GLU A 74 17.86 -7.47 -6.49
N GLN A 75 17.83 -6.60 -5.48
CA GLN A 75 18.69 -6.66 -4.30
C GLN A 75 18.10 -7.49 -3.16
N GLN A 76 16.90 -8.06 -3.33
CA GLN A 76 16.25 -8.90 -2.31
C GLN A 76 17.16 -10.03 -1.79
N PRO A 77 17.87 -10.81 -2.63
CA PRO A 77 18.72 -11.89 -2.13
C PRO A 77 19.83 -11.38 -1.20
N ALA A 78 20.44 -10.24 -1.53
CA ALA A 78 21.49 -9.61 -0.74
C ALA A 78 20.98 -9.08 0.61
N ILE A 79 19.77 -8.53 0.62
CA ILE A 79 19.10 -8.04 1.84
C ILE A 79 18.77 -9.20 2.78
N VAL A 80 18.23 -10.30 2.23
CA VAL A 80 17.83 -11.47 3.00
C VAL A 80 19.05 -12.23 3.53
N SER A 81 20.06 -12.48 2.70
CA SER A 81 21.25 -13.25 3.09
C SER A 81 22.04 -12.58 4.21
N ARG A 82 22.04 -11.24 4.26
CA ARG A 82 22.70 -10.44 5.30
C ARG A 82 21.77 -10.04 6.45
N ASN A 83 20.51 -10.51 6.43
CA ASN A 83 19.48 -10.16 7.40
C ASN A 83 19.40 -8.65 7.69
N ILE A 84 19.49 -7.81 6.67
CA ILE A 84 19.52 -6.35 6.85
C ILE A 84 18.16 -5.89 7.37
N GLN A 85 18.18 -5.09 8.44
CA GLN A 85 16.99 -4.55 9.09
C GLN A 85 16.99 -3.02 9.15
N SER A 86 18.14 -2.38 8.99
CA SER A 86 18.30 -0.93 8.99
C SER A 86 18.82 -0.48 7.64
N PHE A 87 18.20 0.57 7.09
CA PHE A 87 18.50 1.08 5.76
C PHE A 87 18.64 2.60 5.82
N MET A 88 19.63 3.15 5.13
CA MET A 88 19.87 4.59 5.08
C MET A 88 19.70 5.10 3.66
N PHE A 89 18.71 5.97 3.44
CA PHE A 89 18.61 6.78 2.23
C PHE A 89 19.45 8.04 2.40
N CYS A 90 20.35 8.30 1.46
CA CYS A 90 21.16 9.51 1.41
C CYS A 90 20.85 10.31 0.14
N ASP A 91 20.75 11.63 0.26
CA ASP A 91 20.65 12.52 -0.90
C ASP A 91 21.92 12.39 -1.75
N GLY A 92 21.75 11.91 -2.98
CA GLY A 92 22.86 11.64 -3.91
C GLY A 92 23.22 12.85 -4.77
N LYS A 93 22.48 13.96 -4.68
CA LYS A 93 22.65 15.12 -5.56
C LYS A 93 23.75 16.05 -5.07
N VAL A 94 24.48 16.62 -6.03
CA VAL A 94 25.52 17.64 -5.79
C VAL A 94 24.92 18.92 -5.20
N VAL A 95 23.73 19.30 -5.67
CA VAL A 95 22.92 20.38 -5.09
C VAL A 95 21.74 19.72 -4.39
N SER A 96 21.78 19.76 -3.06
CA SER A 96 20.75 19.15 -2.22
C SER A 96 19.49 19.99 -2.22
N ASP A 97 18.37 19.35 -2.58
CA ASP A 97 17.03 19.90 -2.43
C ASP A 97 16.25 18.96 -1.51
N THR A 98 16.07 19.41 -0.26
CA THR A 98 15.38 18.64 0.78
C THR A 98 13.95 18.30 0.38
N GLN A 99 13.22 19.20 -0.27
CA GLN A 99 11.84 18.92 -0.66
C GLN A 99 11.80 17.83 -1.73
N GLN A 100 12.64 17.96 -2.75
CA GLN A 100 12.72 16.96 -3.81
C GLN A 100 13.22 15.60 -3.29
N PHE A 101 14.19 15.58 -2.37
CA PHE A 101 14.68 14.35 -1.75
C PHE A 101 13.58 13.65 -0.93
N LEU A 102 12.84 14.40 -0.09
CA LEU A 102 11.70 13.87 0.66
C LEU A 102 10.61 13.33 -0.26
N LEU A 103 10.30 14.02 -1.36
CA LEU A 103 9.31 13.57 -2.34
C LEU A 103 9.78 12.30 -3.05
N ASP A 104 11.01 12.27 -3.55
CA ASP A 104 11.56 11.11 -4.27
C ASP A 104 11.60 9.87 -3.34
N VAL A 105 12.12 10.01 -2.12
CA VAL A 105 12.24 8.91 -1.17
C VAL A 105 10.89 8.51 -0.56
N GLY A 106 10.02 9.46 -0.24
CA GLY A 106 8.70 9.21 0.34
C GLY A 106 7.72 8.58 -0.65
N ILE A 107 7.73 9.00 -1.92
CA ILE A 107 6.81 8.48 -2.95
C ILE A 107 7.31 7.15 -3.55
N THR A 108 8.63 6.97 -3.69
CA THR A 108 9.18 5.79 -4.39
C THR A 108 10.15 4.98 -3.52
N GLY A 109 11.23 5.59 -3.02
CA GLY A 109 12.32 4.86 -2.37
C GLY A 109 11.89 3.96 -1.21
N ILE A 110 11.24 4.53 -0.19
CA ILE A 110 10.81 3.78 1.00
C ILE A 110 9.67 2.81 0.67
N PRO A 111 8.60 3.20 -0.05
CA PRO A 111 7.56 2.24 -0.42
C PRO A 111 8.10 1.04 -1.21
N ASP A 112 9.03 1.27 -2.12
CA ASP A 112 9.65 0.21 -2.93
C ASP A 112 10.53 -0.70 -2.07
N LEU A 113 11.33 -0.12 -1.16
CA LEU A 113 12.10 -0.89 -0.17
C LEU A 113 11.19 -1.76 0.69
N LEU A 114 10.16 -1.17 1.31
CA LEU A 114 9.23 -1.90 2.17
C LEU A 114 8.50 -3.01 1.40
N SER A 115 8.19 -2.78 0.12
CA SER A 115 7.62 -3.79 -0.77
C SER A 115 8.56 -5.00 -0.93
N VAL A 116 9.85 -4.77 -1.14
CA VAL A 116 10.87 -5.83 -1.22
C VAL A 116 10.96 -6.62 0.09
N LEU A 117 10.94 -5.92 1.23
CA LEU A 117 11.01 -6.55 2.54
C LEU A 117 9.76 -7.39 2.82
N TYR A 118 8.58 -6.92 2.41
CA TYR A 118 7.32 -7.65 2.53
C TYR A 118 7.27 -8.85 1.58
N ALA A 119 7.89 -8.76 0.40
CA ALA A 119 8.00 -9.85 -0.57
C ALA A 119 8.91 -11.00 -0.11
N THR A 120 9.62 -10.84 1.01
CA THR A 120 10.51 -11.87 1.54
C THR A 120 9.71 -13.06 2.06
N ASP A 121 10.19 -14.28 1.77
CA ASP A 121 9.48 -15.50 2.10
C ASP A 121 9.09 -15.58 3.59
N GLY A 122 7.85 -15.98 3.84
CA GLY A 122 7.23 -16.04 5.16
C GLY A 122 6.87 -14.69 5.81
N CYS A 123 7.26 -13.53 5.26
CA CYS A 123 6.92 -12.24 5.85
C CYS A 123 5.41 -11.97 5.74
N LYS A 124 4.74 -11.77 6.89
CA LYS A 124 3.31 -11.42 6.96
C LYS A 124 3.07 -10.05 7.57
N GLU A 125 4.04 -9.56 8.35
CA GLU A 125 3.98 -8.29 9.06
C GLU A 125 5.34 -7.59 8.97
N LEU A 126 5.31 -6.29 8.74
CA LEU A 126 6.46 -5.40 8.81
C LEU A 126 6.23 -4.36 9.91
N MET A 127 7.11 -4.34 10.89
CA MET A 127 7.24 -3.19 11.79
C MET A 127 8.19 -2.19 11.15
N VAL A 128 7.79 -0.92 11.07
CA VAL A 128 8.55 0.14 10.40
C VAL A 128 8.70 1.34 11.31
N LYS A 129 9.92 1.87 11.39
CA LYS A 129 10.24 3.10 12.10
C LYS A 129 11.13 3.97 11.24
N LEU A 130 10.78 5.25 11.10
CA LEU A 130 11.52 6.21 10.27
C LEU A 130 12.23 7.25 11.13
N ARG A 131 13.43 7.65 10.70
CA ARG A 131 14.17 8.76 11.30
C ARG A 131 14.70 9.71 10.25
N PHE A 132 14.47 11.01 10.44
CA PHE A 132 15.02 12.07 9.60
C PHE A 132 16.18 12.72 10.33
N TYR A 133 17.33 12.82 9.67
CA TYR A 133 18.44 13.64 10.16
C TYR A 133 18.28 15.04 9.58
N VAL A 134 18.02 15.99 10.46
CA VAL A 134 17.65 17.36 10.14
C VAL A 134 18.76 18.29 10.63
N GLU A 135 19.34 19.06 9.72
CA GLU A 135 20.26 20.16 10.01
C GLU A 135 19.44 21.44 10.13
N ILE A 136 19.54 22.16 11.25
CA ILE A 136 18.83 23.42 11.53
C ILE A 136 19.85 24.40 12.11
N GLU A 137 20.12 25.52 11.43
CA GLU A 137 21.08 26.54 11.88
C GLU A 137 22.45 25.95 12.32
N ASP A 138 23.01 25.03 11.52
CA ASP A 138 24.27 24.30 11.79
C ASP A 138 24.22 23.32 12.98
N GLU A 139 23.05 23.12 13.60
CA GLU A 139 22.82 22.09 14.61
C GLU A 139 22.15 20.85 14.00
N MET A 140 22.54 19.67 14.49
CA MET A 140 21.98 18.39 14.04
C MET A 140 20.88 17.90 14.97
N PHE A 141 19.76 17.50 14.38
CA PHE A 141 18.62 16.90 15.07
C PHE A 141 18.23 15.59 14.41
N MET A 142 17.70 14.67 15.21
CA MET A 142 17.05 13.44 14.75
C MET A 142 15.56 13.54 15.07
N LEU A 143 14.75 13.50 14.02
CA LEU A 143 13.32 13.36 14.11
C LEU A 143 12.96 11.89 13.99
N GLN A 144 12.22 11.33 14.93
CA GLN A 144 11.95 9.90 14.99
C GLN A 144 10.44 9.64 15.08
N SER A 145 9.94 8.70 14.27
CA SER A 145 8.57 8.20 14.36
C SER A 145 8.45 7.13 15.45
N SER A 146 7.24 6.86 15.91
CA SER A 146 6.94 5.58 16.57
C SER A 146 6.98 4.43 15.56
N GLU A 147 6.97 3.21 16.08
CA GLU A 147 6.92 2.00 15.26
C GLU A 147 5.50 1.79 14.71
N LEU A 148 5.39 1.56 13.40
CA LEU A 148 4.13 1.28 12.72
C LEU A 148 4.12 -0.18 12.23
N GLU A 149 3.03 -0.87 12.54
CA GLU A 149 2.77 -2.21 12.06
C GLU A 149 2.04 -2.19 10.70
N ILE A 150 2.62 -2.82 9.68
CA ILE A 150 2.04 -2.99 8.34
C ILE A 150 1.77 -4.47 8.09
N ARG A 151 0.50 -4.84 7.95
CA ARG A 151 0.05 -6.24 7.78
C ARG A 151 -0.40 -6.62 6.38
N HIS A 152 -0.45 -5.68 5.46
CA HIS A 152 -0.80 -5.94 4.07
C HIS A 152 -0.01 -5.01 3.14
N HIS A 153 0.53 -5.56 2.06
CA HIS A 153 1.41 -4.82 1.13
C HIS A 153 0.72 -3.60 0.49
N SER A 154 -0.60 -3.65 0.26
CA SER A 154 -1.35 -2.51 -0.30
C SER A 154 -1.40 -1.29 0.63
N ASP A 155 -1.11 -1.46 1.93
CA ASP A 155 -1.13 -0.36 2.91
C ASP A 155 0.24 0.34 3.01
N ILE A 156 1.28 -0.15 2.34
CA ILE A 156 2.66 0.36 2.45
C ILE A 156 2.75 1.84 2.08
N ARG A 157 2.25 2.23 0.90
CA ARG A 157 2.35 3.63 0.41
C ARG A 157 1.66 4.61 1.36
N GLU A 158 0.42 4.31 1.73
CA GLU A 158 -0.35 5.18 2.62
C GLU A 158 0.26 5.25 4.03
N SER A 159 0.85 4.14 4.51
CA SER A 159 1.59 4.10 5.78
C SER A 159 2.78 5.04 5.76
N VAL A 160 3.60 5.01 4.70
CA VAL A 160 4.74 5.93 4.53
C VAL A 160 4.26 7.38 4.46
N ASP A 161 3.22 7.65 3.68
CA ASP A 161 2.64 9.00 3.57
C ASP A 161 2.22 9.55 4.93
N VAL A 162 1.53 8.75 5.75
CA VAL A 162 1.08 9.20 7.08
C VAL A 162 2.26 9.45 8.02
N ILE A 163 3.28 8.58 8.02
CA ILE A 163 4.48 8.80 8.84
C ILE A 163 5.20 10.08 8.40
N PHE A 164 5.40 10.29 7.10
CA PHE A 164 6.04 11.50 6.56
C PHE A 164 5.26 12.76 6.95
N LEU A 165 3.95 12.76 6.75
CA LEU A 165 3.10 13.90 7.12
C LEU A 165 3.23 14.24 8.62
N MET A 166 3.22 13.23 9.48
CA MET A 166 3.32 13.44 10.93
C MET A 166 4.72 13.89 11.37
N LEU A 167 5.79 13.34 10.78
CA LEU A 167 7.15 13.80 11.01
C LEU A 167 7.32 15.26 10.59
N LEU A 168 6.90 15.61 9.37
CA LEU A 168 7.03 16.98 8.86
C LEU A 168 6.19 17.98 9.66
N GLU A 169 5.02 17.59 10.15
CA GLU A 169 4.21 18.45 11.02
C GLU A 169 4.85 18.65 12.40
N LYS A 170 5.46 17.59 12.97
CA LYS A 170 6.24 17.68 14.20
C LYS A 170 7.44 18.63 14.04
N LEU A 171 8.17 18.52 12.93
CA LEU A 171 9.25 19.42 12.59
C LEU A 171 8.76 20.86 12.44
N ARG A 172 7.66 21.09 11.71
CA ARG A 172 7.06 22.42 11.56
C ARG A 172 6.71 23.03 12.92
N THR A 173 6.10 22.25 13.81
CA THR A 173 5.74 22.70 15.17
C THR A 173 6.98 23.06 15.98
N PHE A 174 8.03 22.25 15.91
CA PHE A 174 9.30 22.54 16.57
C PHE A 174 9.93 23.84 16.05
N MET A 175 9.99 24.02 14.73
CA MET A 175 10.51 25.23 14.11
C MET A 175 9.73 26.49 14.53
N THR A 176 8.41 26.39 14.75
CA THR A 176 7.61 27.52 15.24
C THR A 176 7.88 27.90 16.69
N CYS A 177 8.35 26.95 17.51
CA CYS A 177 8.64 27.16 18.93
C CYS A 177 10.10 27.58 19.18
N MET A 178 10.99 27.42 18.21
CA MET A 178 12.39 27.80 18.34
C MET A 178 12.54 29.32 18.54
N PRO A 179 13.40 29.76 19.48
CA PRO A 179 13.65 31.18 19.70
C PRO A 179 14.10 31.85 18.41
N ARG A 180 13.37 32.88 17.96
CA ARG A 180 13.64 33.66 16.74
C ARG A 180 15.00 34.38 16.81
N ARG A 181 16.13 33.67 16.67
CA ARG A 181 17.45 34.30 16.75
C ARG A 181 17.90 34.96 15.45
N ARG A 182 17.28 34.69 14.30
CA ARG A 182 17.45 35.47 13.05
C ARG A 182 16.22 35.33 12.13
N ARG A 183 15.96 36.37 11.32
CA ARG A 183 14.68 36.64 10.63
C ARG A 183 14.37 35.71 9.44
N GLY A 184 13.07 35.60 9.16
CA GLY A 184 12.50 35.39 7.83
C GLY A 184 12.05 33.96 7.59
N LEU A 185 10.72 33.73 7.53
CA LEU A 185 10.17 32.52 6.92
C LEU A 185 10.55 32.51 5.44
N GLN A 186 11.74 31.99 5.11
CA GLN A 186 12.13 31.68 3.74
C GLN A 186 12.59 30.23 3.68
N GLU A 187 12.35 29.62 2.53
CA GLU A 187 12.81 28.26 2.19
C GLU A 187 14.32 28.12 2.49
N GLY A 188 14.71 27.03 3.16
CA GLY A 188 16.10 26.76 3.53
C GLY A 188 16.43 26.79 5.04
N VAL A 189 15.44 26.91 5.93
CA VAL A 189 15.67 26.93 7.40
C VAL A 189 16.16 25.58 7.95
N TYR A 190 15.87 24.48 7.26
CA TYR A 190 16.35 23.16 7.63
C TYR A 190 16.73 22.35 6.39
N ARG A 191 17.62 21.37 6.57
CA ARG A 191 18.03 20.41 5.52
C ARG A 191 17.88 18.99 5.99
N ILE A 192 17.32 18.12 5.14
CA ILE A 192 17.26 16.67 5.38
C ILE A 192 17.98 15.99 4.24
N LYS A 193 19.11 15.36 4.56
CA LYS A 193 19.93 14.62 3.58
C LYS A 193 19.97 13.12 3.83
N ARG A 194 19.48 12.69 5.00
CA ARG A 194 19.54 11.28 5.42
C ARG A 194 18.22 10.87 6.06
N ILE A 195 17.74 9.70 5.68
CA ILE A 195 16.56 9.06 6.26
C ILE A 195 16.92 7.63 6.60
N LEU A 196 16.85 7.28 7.89
CA LEU A 196 17.00 5.92 8.37
C LEU A 196 15.62 5.23 8.40
N VAL A 197 15.55 4.06 7.79
CA VAL A 197 14.41 3.15 7.84
C VAL A 197 14.82 1.94 8.65
N GLN A 198 14.19 1.74 9.80
CA GLN A 198 14.35 0.54 10.61
C GLN A 198 13.13 -0.34 10.42
N THR A 199 13.39 -1.63 10.19
CA THR A 199 12.36 -2.60 9.89
C THR A 199 12.57 -3.89 10.67
N GLN A 200 11.47 -4.47 11.14
CA GLN A 200 11.45 -5.83 11.65
C GLN A 200 10.45 -6.65 10.83
N ARG A 201 10.94 -7.72 10.20
CA ARG A 201 10.09 -8.70 9.50
C ARG A 201 9.58 -9.71 10.52
N ARG A 202 8.27 -9.88 10.61
CA ARG A 202 7.66 -10.94 11.42
C ARG A 202 6.99 -11.98 10.54
N GLN A 203 7.26 -13.22 10.89
CA GLN A 203 6.58 -14.40 10.36
C GLN A 203 5.58 -14.84 11.45
N HIS A 204 4.33 -15.12 11.09
CA HIS A 204 3.40 -15.74 12.03
C HIS A 204 3.74 -17.22 12.16
N VAL A 205 3.89 -17.69 13.40
CA VAL A 205 4.17 -19.10 13.73
C VAL A 205 2.91 -19.98 13.60
N ASN A 206 1.73 -19.35 13.52
CA ASN A 206 0.43 -20.03 13.43
C ASN A 206 -0.24 -19.77 12.07
N ASN A 207 -1.14 -20.69 11.67
CA ASN A 207 -2.05 -20.58 10.50
C ASN A 207 -3.09 -19.45 10.64
N GLU A 208 -2.65 -18.25 11.01
CA GLU A 208 -3.49 -17.06 11.05
C GLU A 208 -3.80 -16.62 9.61
N GLN A 209 -5.08 -16.29 9.38
CA GLN A 209 -5.53 -15.79 8.08
C GLN A 209 -4.82 -14.48 7.76
N LEU A 210 -4.42 -14.31 6.50
CA LEU A 210 -3.86 -13.04 6.04
C LEU A 210 -4.90 -11.93 6.20
N GLN A 211 -4.44 -10.75 6.61
CA GLN A 211 -5.32 -9.62 6.82
C GLN A 211 -5.63 -8.93 5.50
N LEU A 212 -6.85 -8.41 5.38
CA LEU A 212 -7.20 -7.51 4.28
C LEU A 212 -6.47 -6.17 4.41
N PRO A 213 -6.30 -5.43 3.29
CA PRO A 213 -5.92 -4.03 3.33
C PRO A 213 -6.77 -3.24 4.34
N LEU A 214 -6.19 -2.27 5.02
CA LEU A 214 -6.83 -1.47 6.08
C LEU A 214 -8.21 -0.93 5.65
N GLN A 215 -8.33 -0.47 4.41
CA GLN A 215 -9.58 0.03 3.81
C GLN A 215 -10.70 -1.02 3.87
N TYR A 216 -10.39 -2.28 3.60
CA TYR A 216 -11.36 -3.36 3.50
C TYR A 216 -11.54 -4.11 4.82
N LYS A 217 -10.50 -4.20 5.65
CA LYS A 217 -10.58 -4.72 7.01
C LYS A 217 -11.65 -3.99 7.82
N ARG A 218 -11.70 -2.65 7.73
CA ARG A 218 -12.73 -1.83 8.40
C ARG A 218 -14.16 -2.09 7.90
N LYS A 219 -14.31 -2.41 6.63
CA LYS A 219 -15.61 -2.71 6.02
C LYS A 219 -16.14 -4.08 6.45
N GLN A 220 -15.26 -4.99 6.86
CA GLN A 220 -15.61 -6.30 7.42
C GLN A 220 -15.83 -6.31 8.94
N ALA A 221 -15.24 -5.38 9.69
CA ALA A 221 -15.14 -5.38 11.16
C ALA A 221 -16.44 -5.29 11.99
N ILE A 222 -17.63 -5.46 11.40
CA ILE A 222 -18.91 -5.51 12.15
C ILE A 222 -19.27 -6.92 12.64
N LEU A 223 -18.54 -7.97 12.23
CA LEU A 223 -18.73 -9.30 12.79
C LEU A 223 -17.46 -9.73 13.52
N GLN A 224 -17.55 -9.68 14.85
CA GLN A 224 -16.76 -10.54 15.73
C GLN A 224 -16.83 -11.96 15.18
N GLU A 225 -15.67 -12.63 15.20
CA GLU A 225 -15.46 -14.07 15.19
C GLU A 225 -16.78 -14.85 15.29
N THR A 226 -17.45 -15.04 14.15
CA THR A 226 -18.51 -16.04 14.08
C THR A 226 -17.76 -17.35 14.13
N ASP A 227 -18.06 -18.18 15.13
CA ASP A 227 -17.52 -19.52 15.31
C ASP A 227 -17.39 -20.22 13.96
N MET A 228 -16.18 -20.20 13.40
CA MET A 228 -15.87 -20.82 12.13
C MET A 228 -15.95 -22.31 12.39
N THR A 229 -17.13 -22.89 12.14
CA THR A 229 -17.34 -24.32 12.35
C THR A 229 -16.27 -25.10 11.57
N PRO A 230 -15.80 -26.25 12.08
CA PRO A 230 -14.82 -27.07 11.36
C PRO A 230 -15.23 -27.37 9.92
N GLN A 231 -16.54 -27.53 9.68
CA GLN A 231 -17.11 -27.70 8.34
C GLN A 231 -16.87 -26.49 7.45
N TYR A 232 -17.12 -25.28 7.95
CA TYR A 232 -16.87 -24.05 7.20
C TYR A 232 -15.40 -23.94 6.77
N LYS A 233 -14.46 -24.25 7.68
CA LYS A 233 -13.03 -24.20 7.38
C LYS A 233 -12.66 -25.19 6.27
N CYS A 234 -13.16 -26.42 6.38
CA CYS A 234 -12.98 -27.46 5.35
C CYS A 234 -13.54 -27.02 3.98
N ASP A 235 -14.74 -26.44 3.94
CA ASP A 235 -15.36 -25.95 2.71
C ASP A 235 -14.52 -24.83 2.06
N LEU A 236 -14.00 -23.90 2.88
CA LEU A 236 -13.15 -22.80 2.41
C LEU A 236 -11.80 -23.29 1.87
N GLU A 237 -11.19 -24.26 2.53
CA GLU A 237 -9.95 -24.90 2.08
C GLU A 237 -10.16 -25.61 0.73
N GLN A 238 -11.25 -26.36 0.58
CA GLN A 238 -11.60 -27.02 -0.68
C GLN A 238 -11.84 -26.00 -1.81
N LEU A 239 -12.54 -24.90 -1.52
CA LEU A 239 -12.74 -23.79 -2.46
C LEU A 239 -11.43 -23.15 -2.88
N SER A 240 -10.53 -22.90 -1.92
CA SER A 240 -9.22 -22.30 -2.18
C SER A 240 -8.34 -23.21 -3.03
N LEU A 241 -8.32 -24.52 -2.74
CA LEU A 241 -7.62 -25.52 -3.55
C LEU A 241 -8.19 -25.63 -4.97
N ALA A 242 -9.51 -25.61 -5.11
CA ALA A 242 -10.17 -25.63 -6.42
C ALA A 242 -9.78 -24.39 -7.25
N PHE A 243 -9.76 -23.21 -6.61
CA PHE A 243 -9.34 -21.97 -7.26
C PHE A 243 -7.85 -21.99 -7.64
N GLN A 244 -6.97 -22.45 -6.76
CA GLN A 244 -5.53 -22.57 -7.03
C GLN A 244 -5.23 -23.53 -8.18
N ARG A 245 -5.87 -24.72 -8.18
CA ARG A 245 -5.78 -25.67 -9.31
C ARG A 245 -6.24 -25.03 -10.61
N HIS A 246 -7.30 -24.24 -10.55
CA HIS A 246 -7.82 -23.54 -11.71
C HIS A 246 -6.80 -22.55 -12.27
N ILE A 247 -6.24 -21.65 -11.45
CA ILE A 247 -5.21 -20.70 -11.90
C ILE A 247 -4.03 -21.42 -12.57
N ASN A 248 -3.56 -22.52 -11.98
CA ASN A 248 -2.40 -23.24 -12.48
C ASN A 248 -2.66 -24.03 -13.79
N THR A 249 -3.90 -24.46 -14.03
CA THR A 249 -4.27 -25.24 -15.23
C THR A 249 -4.78 -24.38 -16.39
N SER A 250 -5.24 -23.15 -16.10
CA SER A 250 -5.91 -22.28 -17.06
C SER A 250 -4.98 -21.29 -17.78
N ALA A 251 -3.65 -21.48 -17.72
CA ALA A 251 -2.67 -20.63 -18.42
C ALA A 251 -2.97 -20.45 -19.94
N ASN A 252 -3.77 -21.32 -20.55
CA ASN A 252 -4.26 -21.17 -21.93
C ASN A 252 -5.75 -21.51 -22.15
N SER A 253 -6.57 -21.63 -21.09
CA SER A 253 -7.99 -21.98 -21.27
C SER A 253 -8.89 -21.14 -20.39
N HIS A 254 -9.83 -20.43 -21.03
CA HIS A 254 -10.89 -19.63 -20.42
C HIS A 254 -11.44 -20.25 -19.14
N PHE A 255 -11.68 -19.40 -18.13
CA PHE A 255 -12.40 -19.71 -16.90
C PHE A 255 -13.70 -20.45 -17.26
N LYS A 256 -13.73 -21.79 -17.22
CA LYS A 256 -14.93 -22.56 -17.55
C LYS A 256 -15.89 -22.46 -16.38
N PRO A 257 -17.01 -21.72 -16.51
CA PRO A 257 -18.04 -21.69 -15.48
C PRO A 257 -18.62 -23.11 -15.30
N PRO A 258 -19.21 -23.41 -14.13
CA PRO A 258 -19.53 -22.49 -13.05
C PRO A 258 -18.67 -22.68 -11.79
N PHE A 259 -17.99 -21.63 -11.35
CA PHE A 259 -17.52 -21.54 -9.96
C PHE A 259 -18.72 -21.18 -9.07
N PRO A 260 -18.90 -21.83 -7.91
CA PRO A 260 -20.17 -21.80 -7.17
C PRO A 260 -20.43 -20.49 -6.41
N CYS A 261 -19.44 -19.59 -6.31
CA CYS A 261 -19.50 -18.35 -5.55
C CYS A 261 -19.09 -17.14 -6.40
N ASN A 262 -19.31 -15.94 -5.87
CA ASN A 262 -18.79 -14.71 -6.46
C ASN A 262 -17.36 -14.48 -5.98
N LEU A 263 -16.46 -14.14 -6.91
CA LEU A 263 -15.07 -13.82 -6.64
C LEU A 263 -14.78 -12.38 -7.01
N TYR A 264 -14.07 -11.68 -6.14
CA TYR A 264 -13.58 -10.33 -6.32
C TYR A 264 -12.06 -10.31 -6.22
N CYS A 265 -11.42 -9.32 -6.83
CA CYS A 265 -9.99 -9.08 -6.69
C CYS A 265 -9.74 -7.59 -6.45
N PHE A 266 -8.58 -7.29 -5.88
CA PHE A 266 -8.13 -5.90 -5.72
C PHE A 266 -7.44 -5.41 -6.99
N GLN A 267 -7.66 -4.14 -7.30
CA GLN A 267 -6.99 -3.38 -8.34
C GLN A 267 -6.57 -2.03 -7.77
N THR A 268 -5.49 -1.48 -8.32
CA THR A 268 -4.99 -0.16 -7.94
C THR A 268 -5.02 0.76 -9.14
N CYS A 269 -5.55 1.97 -8.97
CA CYS A 269 -5.56 2.94 -10.05
C CYS A 269 -4.14 3.46 -10.29
N ALA A 270 -3.61 3.32 -11.50
CA ALA A 270 -2.28 3.83 -11.82
C ALA A 270 -2.13 5.36 -11.70
N ASN A 271 -3.23 6.12 -11.75
CA ASN A 271 -3.21 7.58 -11.59
C ASN A 271 -3.41 8.00 -10.13
N SER A 272 -4.52 7.60 -9.51
CA SER A 272 -4.87 8.03 -8.15
C SER A 272 -4.24 7.19 -7.04
N GLN A 273 -3.64 6.04 -7.38
CA GLN A 273 -3.15 5.03 -6.43
C GLN A 273 -4.23 4.49 -5.49
N GLU A 274 -5.51 4.73 -5.81
CA GLU A 274 -6.63 4.22 -5.03
C GLU A 274 -6.76 2.71 -5.21
N LEU A 275 -6.93 2.01 -4.09
CA LEU A 275 -7.25 0.60 -4.03
C LEU A 275 -8.76 0.38 -4.12
N TYR A 276 -9.17 -0.48 -5.06
CA TYR A 276 -10.57 -0.82 -5.26
C TYR A 276 -10.77 -2.32 -5.53
N ALA A 277 -11.99 -2.81 -5.28
CA ALA A 277 -12.36 -4.20 -5.46
C ALA A 277 -13.27 -4.33 -6.67
N VAL A 278 -12.94 -5.25 -7.57
CA VAL A 278 -13.68 -5.50 -8.81
C VAL A 278 -14.07 -6.96 -8.94
N PRO A 279 -15.17 -7.27 -9.64
CA PRO A 279 -15.54 -8.65 -9.96
C PRO A 279 -14.43 -9.37 -10.73
N PHE A 280 -14.04 -10.55 -10.25
CA PHE A 280 -13.20 -11.50 -10.97
C PHE A 280 -14.06 -12.59 -11.64
N HIS A 281 -15.08 -13.07 -10.92
CA HIS A 281 -16.09 -14.01 -11.40
C HIS A 281 -17.41 -13.77 -10.69
N ILE A 282 -18.52 -13.78 -11.43
CA ILE A 282 -19.87 -13.67 -10.86
C ILE A 282 -20.62 -14.94 -11.23
N SER A 283 -21.22 -15.60 -10.23
CA SER A 283 -21.97 -16.83 -10.45
C SER A 283 -23.24 -16.56 -11.25
N ASN A 284 -23.49 -17.37 -12.28
CA ASN A 284 -24.70 -17.30 -13.10
C ASN A 284 -25.93 -17.95 -12.44
N LYS A 285 -25.85 -18.34 -11.15
CA LYS A 285 -26.99 -18.96 -10.46
C LYS A 285 -28.13 -17.93 -10.32
N PRO A 286 -29.36 -18.27 -10.77
CA PRO A 286 -30.50 -17.34 -10.78
C PRO A 286 -31.04 -16.97 -9.40
N GLN A 287 -30.49 -17.52 -8.32
CA GLN A 287 -30.83 -17.12 -6.95
C GLN A 287 -30.02 -15.87 -6.59
N SER A 288 -30.74 -14.77 -6.38
CA SER A 288 -30.32 -13.45 -5.89
C SER A 288 -28.80 -13.26 -5.72
N PHE A 289 -28.24 -12.21 -6.35
CA PHE A 289 -26.85 -11.76 -6.13
C PHE A 289 -26.46 -11.69 -4.63
N LEU A 290 -27.44 -11.51 -3.74
CA LEU A 290 -27.28 -11.45 -2.28
C LEU A 290 -27.26 -12.82 -1.58
N SER A 291 -27.78 -13.90 -2.18
CA SER A 291 -27.76 -15.25 -1.62
C SER A 291 -26.50 -16.04 -1.96
N THR A 292 -25.76 -15.64 -2.99
CA THR A 292 -24.49 -16.29 -3.36
C THR A 292 -23.34 -15.76 -2.51
N ARG A 293 -22.64 -16.67 -1.82
CA ARG A 293 -21.44 -16.32 -1.03
C ARG A 293 -20.43 -15.58 -1.91
N SER A 294 -19.81 -14.55 -1.34
CA SER A 294 -18.86 -13.69 -2.04
C SER A 294 -17.50 -13.77 -1.36
N PHE A 295 -16.43 -13.89 -2.14
CA PHE A 295 -15.07 -13.97 -1.63
C PHE A 295 -14.18 -12.97 -2.35
N VAL A 296 -13.16 -12.48 -1.66
CA VAL A 296 -12.08 -11.73 -2.25
C VAL A 296 -10.84 -12.61 -2.36
N ILE A 297 -10.18 -12.53 -3.51
CA ILE A 297 -8.90 -13.15 -3.79
C ILE A 297 -7.82 -12.28 -3.16
N VAL A 298 -7.13 -12.82 -2.16
CA VAL A 298 -5.97 -12.18 -1.55
C VAL A 298 -4.73 -12.74 -2.21
N ASN A 299 -3.94 -11.83 -2.78
CA ASN A 299 -2.69 -12.16 -3.42
C ASN A 299 -1.51 -11.64 -2.60
N ASP A 300 -0.33 -12.20 -2.82
CA ASP A 300 0.92 -11.58 -2.39
C ASP A 300 1.27 -10.37 -3.26
N ILE A 301 2.36 -9.71 -2.90
CA ILE A 301 2.94 -8.58 -3.61
C ILE A 301 3.58 -8.95 -4.95
N LEU A 302 3.55 -10.21 -5.39
CA LEU A 302 3.91 -10.61 -6.75
C LEU A 302 2.65 -10.94 -7.57
N GLY A 303 1.46 -10.83 -6.97
CA GLY A 303 0.20 -11.21 -7.58
C GLY A 303 -0.06 -12.72 -7.55
N GLY A 304 0.73 -13.48 -6.80
CA GLY A 304 0.52 -14.89 -6.52
C GLY A 304 -0.64 -15.08 -5.56
N PHE A 305 -1.47 -16.11 -5.82
CA PHE A 305 -2.61 -16.43 -4.97
C PHE A 305 -2.15 -16.89 -3.58
N GLN A 306 -2.71 -16.29 -2.53
CA GLN A 306 -2.41 -16.67 -1.15
C GLN A 306 -3.62 -17.28 -0.43
N GLN A 307 -4.80 -16.65 -0.50
CA GLN A 307 -6.01 -17.17 0.12
C GLN A 307 -7.30 -16.59 -0.51
N LEU A 308 -8.42 -17.27 -0.27
CA LEU A 308 -9.76 -16.69 -0.42
C LEU A 308 -10.26 -16.22 0.95
N GLN A 309 -10.80 -15.01 1.00
CA GLN A 309 -11.43 -14.49 2.21
C GLN A 309 -12.89 -14.15 1.94
N GLU A 310 -13.80 -14.64 2.79
CA GLU A 310 -15.22 -14.36 2.62
C GLU A 310 -15.54 -12.88 2.84
N ILE A 311 -16.43 -12.35 2.01
CA ILE A 311 -17.00 -11.02 2.11
C ILE A 311 -18.39 -11.17 2.71
N VAL A 312 -18.50 -10.85 4.00
CA VAL A 312 -19.77 -11.02 4.72
C VAL A 312 -20.84 -10.00 4.31
N HIS A 313 -20.43 -8.77 4.01
CA HIS A 313 -21.34 -7.69 3.61
C HIS A 313 -20.91 -7.06 2.29
N ILE A 314 -21.31 -7.66 1.17
CA ILE A 314 -20.85 -7.24 -0.16
C ILE A 314 -21.15 -5.78 -0.48
N LYS A 315 -22.34 -5.27 -0.11
CA LYS A 315 -22.72 -3.86 -0.35
C LYS A 315 -21.76 -2.90 0.36
N ARG A 316 -21.44 -3.17 1.63
CA ARG A 316 -20.52 -2.34 2.41
C ARG A 316 -19.07 -2.51 1.93
N PHE A 317 -18.69 -3.70 1.54
CA PHE A 317 -17.35 -4.01 1.03
C PHE A 317 -17.03 -3.24 -0.26
N LEU A 318 -17.99 -3.17 -1.18
CA LEU A 318 -17.84 -2.46 -2.47
C LEU A 318 -18.13 -0.96 -2.39
N HIS A 319 -18.65 -0.46 -1.27
CA HIS A 319 -18.93 0.96 -1.06
C HIS A 319 -17.66 1.81 -1.17
N HIS A 320 -17.75 3.03 -1.73
CA HIS A 320 -16.60 3.91 -1.85
C HIS A 320 -16.22 4.51 -0.50
N SER A 321 -14.91 4.66 -0.27
CA SER A 321 -14.39 5.29 0.96
C SER A 321 -14.48 6.81 0.96
N ALA A 322 -14.66 7.43 -0.21
CA ALA A 322 -14.88 8.88 -0.35
C ALA A 322 -16.28 9.32 0.10
N GLU A 323 -17.22 8.38 0.21
CA GLU A 323 -18.57 8.61 0.72
C GLU A 323 -18.63 8.54 2.25
N ASP A 324 -17.54 8.11 2.90
CA ASP A 324 -17.41 8.20 4.35
C ASP A 324 -17.19 9.66 4.76
N ALA A 325 -17.99 10.16 5.71
CA ALA A 325 -17.92 11.55 6.18
C ALA A 325 -16.52 11.94 6.68
N VAL A 326 -16.21 13.25 6.71
CA VAL A 326 -14.98 13.76 7.34
C VAL A 326 -14.87 13.21 8.76
N LEU A 327 -13.79 12.48 9.01
CA LEU A 327 -13.57 11.80 10.27
C LEU A 327 -12.63 12.64 11.14
N SER A 328 -12.92 12.76 12.43
CA SER A 328 -11.99 13.37 13.39
C SER A 328 -11.35 12.31 14.28
N CYS A 329 -10.10 12.54 14.64
CA CYS A 329 -9.47 11.79 15.73
C CYS A 329 -10.04 12.27 17.06
N SER A 330 -10.56 11.36 17.87
CA SER A 330 -11.13 11.69 19.18
C SER A 330 -10.10 12.19 20.19
N GLN A 331 -8.82 11.86 20.01
CA GLN A 331 -7.74 12.26 20.93
C GLN A 331 -7.21 13.66 20.62
N CYS A 332 -6.84 13.94 19.37
CA CYS A 332 -6.18 15.19 18.97
C CYS A 332 -7.07 16.13 18.13
N GLN A 333 -8.30 15.73 17.81
CA GLN A 333 -9.27 16.48 16.98
C GLN A 333 -8.83 16.74 15.52
N ALA A 334 -7.71 16.15 15.07
CA ALA A 334 -7.28 16.23 13.68
C ALA A 334 -8.33 15.63 12.73
N LYS A 335 -8.55 16.27 11.58
CA LYS A 335 -9.55 15.89 10.59
C LYS A 335 -8.92 15.11 9.44
N PHE A 336 -9.60 14.05 9.01
CA PHE A 336 -9.17 13.14 7.97
C PHE A 336 -10.26 12.98 6.93
N MET A 337 -9.84 13.00 5.65
CA MET A 337 -10.72 12.72 4.52
C MET A 337 -10.80 11.22 4.22
N GLN A 338 -9.87 10.43 4.75
CA GLN A 338 -9.74 9.00 4.46
C GLN A 338 -9.76 8.20 5.79
N PRO A 339 -10.64 7.20 5.91
CA PRO A 339 -10.69 6.33 7.08
C PRO A 339 -9.35 5.63 7.37
N THR A 340 -8.66 5.18 6.33
CA THR A 340 -7.35 4.53 6.42
C THR A 340 -6.30 5.42 7.07
N LYS A 341 -6.17 6.69 6.63
CA LYS A 341 -5.29 7.68 7.27
C LYS A 341 -5.59 7.89 8.75
N LEU A 342 -6.87 7.96 9.14
CA LEU A 342 -7.23 8.06 10.55
C LEU A 342 -6.82 6.80 11.33
N ALA A 343 -6.98 5.61 10.75
CA ALA A 343 -6.57 4.36 11.39
C ALA A 343 -5.05 4.33 11.60
N LEU A 344 -4.26 4.66 10.58
CA LEU A 344 -2.81 4.77 10.66
C LEU A 344 -2.37 5.81 11.69
N HIS A 345 -3.01 6.98 11.71
CA HIS A 345 -2.73 8.02 12.70
C HIS A 345 -2.98 7.54 14.14
N LYS A 346 -4.04 6.76 14.37
CA LYS A 346 -4.31 6.14 15.68
C LYS A 346 -3.28 5.07 16.04
N MET A 347 -2.85 4.26 15.07
CA MET A 347 -1.78 3.26 15.27
C MET A 347 -0.45 3.93 15.66
N LEU A 348 -0.20 5.15 15.17
CA LEU A 348 0.95 5.98 15.52
C LEU A 348 0.74 6.82 16.81
N ASN A 349 -0.27 6.50 17.61
CA ASN A 349 -0.61 7.21 18.86
C ASN A 349 -0.70 8.74 18.68
N CYS A 350 -1.31 9.18 17.58
CA CYS A 350 -1.44 10.58 17.19
C CYS A 350 -0.12 11.37 17.10
N GLY A 351 1.04 10.69 17.05
CA GLY A 351 2.36 11.31 17.01
C GLY A 351 2.87 11.76 18.39
N HIS A 352 2.23 11.31 19.46
CA HIS A 352 2.66 11.60 20.83
C HIS A 352 4.08 11.07 21.08
N ASP A 353 4.35 9.85 20.62
CA ASP A 353 5.63 9.15 20.77
C ASP A 353 6.66 9.54 19.69
N PHE A 354 6.39 10.60 18.92
CA PHE A 354 7.35 11.14 17.96
C PHE A 354 8.31 12.08 18.68
N GLU A 355 9.59 11.87 18.47
CA GLU A 355 10.66 12.51 19.22
C GLU A 355 11.49 13.42 18.32
N ILE A 356 12.03 14.48 18.93
CA ILE A 356 13.06 15.34 18.33
C ILE A 356 14.22 15.33 19.30
N LEU A 357 15.35 14.79 18.86
CA LEU A 357 16.55 14.66 19.68
C LEU A 357 17.64 15.52 19.06
N LYS A 358 18.23 16.44 19.84
CA LYS A 358 19.44 17.14 19.41
C LYS A 358 20.61 16.15 19.46
N ILE A 359 21.36 16.08 18.38
CA ILE A 359 22.56 15.26 18.26
C ILE A 359 23.77 16.19 18.33
N ASP A 360 24.85 15.70 18.92
CA ASP A 360 26.14 16.38 18.82
C ASP A 360 26.53 16.54 17.33
N PRO A 361 26.90 17.74 16.85
CA PRO A 361 27.36 17.91 15.47
C PRO A 361 28.59 17.05 15.13
N ASP A 362 29.41 16.69 16.12
CA ASP A 362 30.56 15.80 15.95
C ASP A 362 30.17 14.31 16.04
N PHE A 363 28.89 14.01 16.26
CA PHE A 363 28.40 12.64 16.26
C PHE A 363 28.47 12.06 14.84
N ILE A 364 29.41 11.13 14.67
CA ILE A 364 29.50 10.30 13.47
C ILE A 364 28.88 8.96 13.81
N GLU A 365 27.75 8.65 13.18
CA GLU A 365 27.19 7.30 13.21
C GLU A 365 28.04 6.41 12.31
N ILE A 366 28.98 5.69 12.92
CA ILE A 366 29.84 4.72 12.24
C ILE A 366 29.13 3.37 12.28
N TYR A 367 28.90 2.81 11.10
CA TYR A 367 28.41 1.44 10.95
C TYR A 367 29.57 0.57 10.50
N GLU A 368 29.93 -0.44 11.31
CA GLU A 368 31.00 -1.38 10.99
C GLU A 368 30.70 -2.15 9.70
N GLU A 369 29.43 -2.49 9.47
CA GLU A 369 28.95 -3.21 8.29
C GLU A 369 27.87 -2.42 7.53
N CYS A 370 28.31 -1.49 6.69
CA CYS A 370 27.47 -0.69 5.80
C CYS A 370 27.71 -1.08 4.33
N PHE A 371 26.65 -1.51 3.64
CA PHE A 371 26.72 -1.96 2.25
C PHE A 371 25.89 -1.06 1.34
N GLU A 372 26.45 -0.61 0.23
CA GLU A 372 25.67 0.04 -0.83
C GLU A 372 24.75 -1.01 -1.46
N ILE A 373 23.44 -0.86 -1.26
CA ILE A 373 22.41 -1.71 -1.88
C ILE A 373 22.12 -1.19 -3.28
N MET A 374 22.00 0.14 -3.41
CA MET A 374 21.64 0.76 -4.68
C MET A 374 22.14 2.19 -4.78
N ARG A 375 22.51 2.56 -6.00
CA ARG A 375 22.73 3.92 -6.42
C ARG A 375 21.75 4.33 -7.50
N CYS A 376 20.87 5.27 -7.16
CA CYS A 376 20.00 5.97 -8.08
C CYS A 376 20.55 7.39 -8.31
N ALA A 377 20.27 8.00 -9.47
CA ALA A 377 20.64 9.38 -9.75
C ALA A 377 20.07 10.38 -8.73
N LYS A 378 19.00 10.00 -8.01
CA LYS A 378 18.30 10.83 -7.05
C LYS A 378 18.77 10.62 -5.60
N TRP A 379 19.13 9.40 -5.24
CA TRP A 379 19.48 9.01 -3.86
C TRP A 379 20.29 7.72 -3.85
N LEU A 380 21.02 7.52 -2.75
CA LEU A 380 21.77 6.31 -2.44
C LEU A 380 21.04 5.53 -1.36
N LEU A 381 21.02 4.20 -1.45
CA LEU A 381 20.46 3.32 -0.45
C LEU A 381 21.57 2.43 0.10
N PHE A 382 21.77 2.52 1.41
CA PHE A 382 22.69 1.66 2.15
C PHE A 382 21.91 0.72 3.05
N GLY A 383 22.43 -0.50 3.21
CA GLY A 383 21.98 -1.47 4.19
C GLY A 383 22.99 -1.57 5.33
N ILE A 384 22.48 -1.57 6.55
CA ILE A 384 23.27 -1.61 7.78
C ILE A 384 23.00 -2.96 8.47
N VAL A 385 24.05 -3.76 8.59
CA VAL A 385 24.04 -4.99 9.39
C VAL A 385 24.47 -4.63 10.81
N LYS A 386 23.80 -5.20 11.80
CA LYS A 386 24.07 -4.98 13.22
C LYS A 386 24.75 -6.19 13.83
#